data_AF-A0A1X7GWS6-F1
#
_entry.id   AF-A0A1X7GWS6-F1
#
_cell.length_a   1.000
_cell.length_b   1.000
_cell.length_c   1.000
_cell.angle_alpha   90.00
_cell.angle_beta   90.00
_cell.angle_gamma   90.00
#
_symmetry.space_group_name_H-M   'P 1'
#
loop_
_entity.id
_entity.type
_entity.pdbx_description
1 polymer ?
#
loop_
_entity_poly.entity_id
_entity_poly.type
_entity_poly.pdbx_seq_one_letter_code
_entity_poly.pdbx_strand_id
1 'polypeptide(L)'
;MGKPYPPAPGWPDPTYSLKSNDELAQQLRDNFNAFRDRSNPGYVSVDSIYGMAKKTWSPNPVTNANIRLANELLRRPEVMGALDRHSSTGALDGLIDRQNVNIVVKGENYFKYKTDKEMAGEMLEHFDELKRNPWERELSFNHLRSLAAQEQTGDSPMDHLIQLSQEMLKRSDVLRKMDNLAGRDDDGRISWQALYQLSR
;
A
#
# COMPACT_ATOMS: atom_id res chain seq x y z
N MET A 1 25.51 -22.91 17.00
CA MET A 1 25.88 -22.37 15.67
C MET A 1 25.32 -20.96 15.54
N GLY A 2 26.19 -19.94 15.52
CA GLY A 2 25.79 -18.54 15.51
C GLY A 2 25.25 -18.13 14.14
N LYS A 3 24.05 -17.55 14.10
CA LYS A 3 23.48 -16.98 12.87
C LYS A 3 24.40 -15.84 12.39
N PRO A 4 24.74 -15.74 11.09
CA PRO A 4 25.68 -14.75 10.61
C PRO A 4 25.14 -13.33 10.85
N TYR A 5 26.08 -12.44 11.15
CA TYR A 5 25.87 -11.01 11.35
C TYR A 5 25.00 -10.42 10.22
N PRO A 6 24.08 -9.48 10.53
CA PRO A 6 23.44 -8.70 9.47
C PRO A 6 24.49 -7.84 8.77
N PRO A 7 24.33 -7.59 7.47
CA PRO A 7 25.19 -6.67 6.76
C PRO A 7 24.89 -5.21 7.16
N ALA A 8 25.85 -4.32 6.90
CA ALA A 8 25.81 -2.91 7.30
C ALA A 8 24.57 -2.16 6.76
N PRO A 9 24.17 -1.03 7.35
CA PRO A 9 23.04 -0.22 6.88
C PRO A 9 23.11 0.01 5.36
N GLY A 10 22.04 -0.34 4.65
CA GLY A 10 21.95 -0.28 3.18
C GLY A 10 22.15 -1.62 2.45
N TRP A 11 22.70 -2.65 3.10
CA TRP A 11 22.80 -3.99 2.52
C TRP A 11 21.57 -4.85 2.84
N PRO A 12 21.16 -5.76 1.94
CA PRO A 12 19.99 -6.60 2.17
C PRO A 12 20.26 -7.53 3.35
N ASP A 13 19.45 -7.45 4.40
CA ASP A 13 19.53 -8.41 5.50
C ASP A 13 19.12 -9.79 4.98
N PRO A 14 19.97 -10.82 5.06
CA PRO A 14 19.72 -12.10 4.42
C PRO A 14 18.51 -12.86 4.99
N THR A 15 17.97 -12.44 6.14
CA THR A 15 16.76 -13.00 6.73
C THR A 15 15.54 -12.14 6.46
N TYR A 16 15.65 -10.81 6.63
CA TYR A 16 14.51 -9.91 6.45
C TYR A 16 14.17 -9.63 4.97
N SER A 17 15.16 -9.68 4.07
CA SER A 17 14.90 -9.51 2.63
C SER A 17 14.06 -10.65 2.06
N LEU A 18 14.06 -11.82 2.72
CA LEU A 18 13.26 -12.99 2.32
C LEU A 18 11.83 -12.96 2.86
N LYS A 19 11.50 -11.99 3.72
CA LYS A 19 10.16 -11.89 4.29
C LYS A 19 9.16 -11.40 3.27
N SER A 20 7.94 -11.93 3.35
CA SER A 20 6.82 -11.37 2.62
C SER A 20 6.42 -10.01 3.19
N ASN A 21 5.72 -9.22 2.39
CA ASN A 21 5.16 -7.94 2.82
C ASN A 21 4.22 -8.13 4.02
N ASP A 22 3.44 -9.22 4.02
CA ASP A 22 2.56 -9.58 5.14
C ASP A 22 3.32 -9.92 6.42
N GLU A 23 4.44 -10.64 6.32
CA GLU A 23 5.28 -10.91 7.50
C GLU A 23 5.84 -9.62 8.09
N LEU A 24 6.24 -8.66 7.25
CA LEU A 24 6.76 -7.36 7.71
C LEU A 24 5.65 -6.53 8.37
N ALA A 25 4.48 -6.43 7.74
CA ALA A 25 3.32 -5.75 8.29
C ALA A 25 2.86 -6.37 9.63
N GLN A 26 2.82 -7.70 9.70
CA GLN A 26 2.50 -8.44 10.93
C GLN A 26 3.53 -8.17 12.03
N GLN A 27 4.83 -8.17 11.71
CA GLN A 27 5.86 -7.86 12.71
C GLN A 27 5.81 -6.42 13.19
N LEU A 28 5.48 -5.46 12.32
CA LEU A 28 5.25 -4.07 12.75
C LEU A 28 4.03 -3.99 13.67
N ARG A 29 2.94 -4.72 13.38
CA ARG A 29 1.77 -4.80 14.24
C ARG A 29 2.11 -5.28 15.64
N ASP A 30 2.85 -6.38 15.73
CA ASP A 30 3.21 -7.02 16.99
C ASP A 30 4.17 -6.15 17.81
N ASN A 31 5.09 -5.46 17.13
CA ASN A 31 6.10 -4.61 17.76
C ASN A 31 5.76 -3.12 17.73
N PHE A 32 4.51 -2.73 17.42
CA PHE A 32 4.11 -1.34 17.15
C PHE A 32 4.58 -0.36 18.22
N ASN A 33 4.51 -0.76 19.49
CA ASN A 33 4.93 0.06 20.63
C ASN A 33 6.43 0.44 20.60
N ALA A 34 7.28 -0.42 20.03
CA ALA A 34 8.71 -0.15 19.88
C ALA A 34 9.00 0.91 18.82
N PHE A 35 8.09 1.09 17.87
CA PHE A 35 8.21 2.03 16.75
C PHE A 35 7.46 3.34 16.97
N ARG A 36 6.71 3.50 18.07
CA ARG A 36 5.92 4.72 18.28
C ARG A 36 6.79 5.96 18.26
N ASP A 37 6.27 6.97 17.58
CA ASP A 37 6.78 8.32 17.65
C ASP A 37 6.47 8.91 19.04
N ARG A 38 7.49 9.50 19.67
CA ARG A 38 7.32 10.17 20.97
C ARG A 38 6.65 11.52 20.83
N SER A 39 6.82 12.17 19.69
CA SER A 39 6.24 13.48 19.38
C SER A 39 4.79 13.37 18.90
N ASN A 40 4.40 12.19 18.38
CA ASN A 40 3.04 11.90 17.91
C ASN A 40 2.48 10.65 18.62
N PRO A 41 1.99 10.80 19.87
CA PRO A 41 1.48 9.68 20.65
C PRO A 41 0.38 8.91 19.90
N GLY A 42 0.54 7.59 19.81
CA GLY A 42 -0.42 6.70 19.14
C GLY A 42 -0.01 6.30 17.72
N TYR A 43 0.94 7.01 17.12
CA TYR A 43 1.40 6.79 15.75
C TYR A 43 2.82 6.24 15.71
N VAL A 44 3.11 5.51 14.63
CA VAL A 44 4.45 5.28 14.11
C VAL A 44 4.64 6.24 12.96
N SER A 45 5.76 6.96 12.91
CA SER A 45 6.09 7.86 11.81
C SER A 45 7.24 7.31 10.98
N VAL A 46 7.42 7.82 9.76
CA VAL A 46 8.62 7.51 8.95
C VAL A 46 9.90 7.84 9.75
N ASP A 47 9.90 8.94 10.48
CA ASP A 47 11.02 9.36 11.33
C ASP A 47 11.28 8.39 12.49
N SER A 48 10.25 7.85 13.13
CA SER A 48 10.43 6.89 14.22
C SER A 48 10.95 5.54 13.71
N ILE A 49 10.55 5.13 12.50
CA ILE A 49 11.11 3.95 11.81
C ILE A 49 12.58 4.20 11.45
N TYR A 50 12.90 5.36 10.87
CA TYR A 50 14.29 5.74 10.56
C TYR A 50 15.15 5.81 11.84
N GLY A 51 14.61 6.35 12.91
CA GLY A 51 15.23 6.36 14.23
C GLY A 51 15.51 4.96 14.78
N MET A 52 14.60 4.00 14.57
CA MET A 52 14.84 2.59 14.91
C MET A 52 15.95 1.98 14.04
N ALA A 53 15.93 2.21 12.72
CA ALA A 53 16.93 1.69 11.78
C ALA A 53 18.36 2.17 12.10
N LYS A 54 18.49 3.39 12.64
CA LYS A 54 19.77 4.01 13.03
C LYS A 54 20.33 3.58 14.38
N LYS A 55 19.58 2.81 15.18
CA LYS A 55 20.09 2.36 16.48
C LYS A 55 21.30 1.45 16.29
N THR A 56 22.30 1.63 17.14
CA THR A 56 23.41 0.69 17.24
C THR A 56 22.91 -0.66 17.75
N TRP A 57 23.65 -1.71 17.42
CA TRP A 57 23.35 -3.06 17.89
C TRP A 57 23.24 -3.12 19.42
N SER A 58 22.31 -3.94 19.90
CA SER A 58 22.03 -4.13 21.32
C SER A 58 22.32 -5.58 21.73
N PRO A 59 22.68 -5.86 22.99
CA PRO A 59 22.62 -7.23 23.52
C PRO A 59 21.19 -7.82 23.51
N ASN A 60 20.16 -6.97 23.41
CA ASN A 60 18.76 -7.42 23.36
C ASN A 60 18.37 -7.89 21.94
N PRO A 61 18.05 -9.19 21.75
CA PRO A 61 17.68 -9.72 20.44
C PRO A 61 16.39 -9.11 19.88
N VAL A 62 15.46 -8.65 20.72
CA VAL A 62 14.22 -8.00 20.28
C VAL A 62 14.51 -6.64 19.66
N THR A 63 15.38 -5.84 20.28
CA THR A 63 15.80 -4.54 19.73
C THR A 63 16.45 -4.72 18.37
N ASN A 64 17.30 -5.74 18.24
CA ASN A 64 17.97 -6.09 17.01
C ASN A 64 17.01 -6.54 15.90
N ALA A 65 15.97 -7.31 16.23
CA ALA A 65 14.91 -7.65 15.30
C ALA A 65 14.17 -6.39 14.81
N ASN A 66 13.85 -5.46 15.71
CA ASN A 66 13.21 -4.20 15.34
C ASN A 66 14.10 -3.31 14.46
N ILE A 67 15.43 -3.29 14.68
CA ILE A 67 16.38 -2.61 13.80
C ILE A 67 16.32 -3.20 12.38
N ARG A 68 16.32 -4.53 12.26
CA ARG A 68 16.26 -5.22 10.95
C ARG A 68 14.92 -4.99 10.25
N LEU A 69 13.81 -5.07 10.99
CA LEU A 69 12.47 -4.74 10.49
C LEU A 69 12.43 -3.31 9.96
N ALA A 70 12.96 -2.34 10.72
CA ALA A 70 13.01 -0.94 10.31
C ALA A 70 13.79 -0.75 9.00
N ASN A 71 14.96 -1.37 8.89
CA ASN A 71 15.79 -1.29 7.68
C ASN A 71 15.08 -1.90 6.47
N GLU A 72 14.37 -3.01 6.63
CA GLU A 72 13.65 -3.65 5.52
C GLU A 72 12.40 -2.87 5.12
N LEU A 73 11.63 -2.33 6.07
CA LEU A 73 10.49 -1.45 5.77
C LEU A 73 10.92 -0.23 4.94
N LEU A 74 12.05 0.41 5.28
CA LEU A 74 12.59 1.54 4.52
C LEU A 74 13.06 1.16 3.11
N ARG A 75 13.34 -0.12 2.85
CA ARG A 75 13.68 -0.63 1.51
C ARG A 75 12.45 -1.00 0.68
N ARG A 76 11.27 -1.04 1.30
CA ARG A 76 9.99 -1.45 0.69
C ARG A 76 8.98 -0.31 0.72
N PRO A 77 9.15 0.71 -0.15
CA PRO A 77 8.24 1.86 -0.20
C PRO A 77 6.78 1.46 -0.41
N GLU A 78 6.53 0.34 -1.10
CA GLU A 78 5.20 -0.21 -1.33
C GLU A 78 4.54 -0.74 -0.04
N VAL A 79 5.32 -1.35 0.86
CA VAL A 79 4.84 -1.78 2.18
C VAL A 79 4.61 -0.58 3.09
N MET A 80 5.55 0.36 3.09
CA MET A 80 5.40 1.62 3.83
C MET A 80 4.16 2.39 3.40
N GLY A 81 3.95 2.54 2.08
CA GLY A 81 2.77 3.21 1.54
C GLY A 81 1.46 2.51 1.89
N ALA A 82 1.43 1.17 1.91
CA ALA A 82 0.24 0.44 2.35
C ALA A 82 -0.08 0.68 3.84
N LEU A 83 0.94 0.67 4.71
CA LEU A 83 0.80 0.86 6.15
C LEU A 83 0.48 2.32 6.53
N ASP A 84 0.94 3.28 5.73
CA ASP A 84 0.72 4.72 5.91
C ASP A 84 -0.62 5.20 5.35
N ARG A 85 -1.31 4.34 4.59
CA ARG A 85 -2.51 4.74 3.87
C ARG A 85 -3.67 5.02 4.81
N HIS A 86 -4.14 6.27 4.79
CA HIS A 86 -5.28 6.71 5.60
C HIS A 86 -6.55 5.94 5.23
N SER A 87 -7.19 5.32 6.23
CA SER A 87 -8.27 4.35 6.01
C SER A 87 -9.51 4.90 5.29
N SER A 88 -9.77 6.21 5.36
CA SER A 88 -10.95 6.83 4.72
C SER A 88 -10.67 7.52 3.39
N THR A 89 -9.45 8.03 3.17
CA THR A 89 -9.13 8.85 1.99
C THR A 89 -8.16 8.17 1.05
N GLY A 90 -7.33 7.26 1.58
CA GLY A 90 -6.22 6.64 0.88
C GLY A 90 -4.97 7.50 0.76
N ALA A 91 -4.96 8.70 1.37
CA ALA A 91 -3.79 9.56 1.35
C ALA A 91 -2.63 8.96 2.18
N LEU A 92 -1.40 9.29 1.77
CA LEU A 92 -0.18 9.00 2.52
C LEU A 92 0.17 10.26 3.32
N ASP A 93 0.07 10.19 4.65
CA ASP A 93 0.26 11.33 5.55
C ASP A 93 1.49 11.20 6.47
N GLY A 94 2.24 10.10 6.34
CA GLY A 94 3.42 9.79 7.15
C GLY A 94 3.10 9.31 8.57
N LEU A 95 1.83 9.04 8.88
CA LEU A 95 1.34 8.58 10.18
C LEU A 95 0.69 7.20 10.09
N ILE A 96 1.42 6.21 10.57
CA ILE A 96 0.95 4.82 10.67
C ILE A 96 0.32 4.60 12.04
N ASP A 97 -1.01 4.44 12.09
CA ASP A 97 -1.71 4.03 13.31
C ASP A 97 -2.00 2.52 13.35
N ARG A 98 -2.52 2.03 14.48
CA ARG A 98 -2.84 0.61 14.65
C ARG A 98 -3.96 0.13 13.72
N GLN A 99 -4.91 1.00 13.40
CA GLN A 99 -6.00 0.67 12.50
C GLN A 99 -5.46 0.46 11.09
N ASN A 100 -4.60 1.35 10.59
CA ASN A 100 -3.95 1.19 9.28
C ASN A 100 -3.23 -0.16 9.19
N VAL A 101 -2.38 -0.46 10.18
CA VAL A 101 -1.64 -1.74 10.21
C VAL A 101 -2.60 -2.94 10.24
N ASN A 102 -3.67 -2.87 11.02
CA ASN A 102 -4.65 -3.96 11.10
C ASN A 102 -5.40 -4.18 9.79
N ILE A 103 -5.72 -3.10 9.05
CA ILE A 103 -6.38 -3.19 7.74
C ILE A 103 -5.47 -3.91 6.75
N VAL A 104 -4.17 -3.57 6.71
CA VAL A 104 -3.21 -4.21 5.81
C VAL A 104 -3.00 -5.68 6.16
N VAL A 105 -2.80 -5.98 7.45
CA VAL A 105 -2.55 -7.34 7.94
C VAL A 105 -3.74 -8.27 7.72
N LYS A 106 -4.97 -7.77 7.90
CA LYS A 106 -6.20 -8.56 7.70
C LYS A 106 -6.71 -8.51 6.26
N GLY A 107 -6.20 -7.60 5.45
CA GLY A 107 -6.66 -7.43 4.08
C GLY A 107 -6.24 -8.60 3.21
N GLU A 108 -7.19 -9.14 2.45
CA GLU A 108 -6.93 -10.24 1.49
C GLU A 108 -6.90 -9.75 0.04
N ASN A 109 -7.12 -8.45 -0.19
CA ASN A 109 -7.13 -7.87 -1.52
C ASN A 109 -5.73 -7.94 -2.14
N TYR A 110 -5.67 -8.48 -3.36
CA TYR A 110 -4.44 -8.69 -4.14
C TYR A 110 -3.61 -7.40 -4.32
N PHE A 111 -4.28 -6.25 -4.43
CA PHE A 111 -3.66 -4.96 -4.74
C PHE A 111 -3.23 -4.15 -3.52
N LYS A 112 -3.41 -4.66 -2.30
CA LYS A 112 -3.19 -3.88 -1.05
C LYS A 112 -1.78 -3.28 -0.91
N TYR A 113 -0.76 -3.88 -1.52
CA TYR A 113 0.61 -3.36 -1.51
C TYR A 113 1.01 -2.61 -2.78
N LYS A 114 0.16 -2.60 -3.82
CA LYS A 114 0.48 -1.90 -5.07
C LYS A 114 0.54 -0.39 -4.82
N THR A 115 1.51 0.28 -5.40
CA THR A 115 1.62 1.75 -5.40
C THR A 115 0.53 2.38 -6.26
N ASP A 116 0.25 3.67 -6.08
CA ASP A 116 -0.79 4.36 -6.86
C ASP A 116 -0.48 4.39 -8.37
N LYS A 117 0.82 4.43 -8.71
CA LYS A 117 1.31 4.28 -10.09
C LYS A 117 0.98 2.90 -10.66
N GLU A 118 1.27 1.84 -9.90
CA GLU A 118 0.94 0.48 -10.33
C GLU A 118 -0.57 0.30 -10.46
N MET A 119 -1.36 0.85 -9.53
CA MET A 119 -2.82 0.83 -9.64
C MET A 119 -3.33 1.51 -10.92
N ALA A 120 -2.77 2.68 -11.27
CA ALA A 120 -3.09 3.35 -12.53
C ALA A 120 -2.72 2.49 -13.75
N GLY A 121 -1.60 1.76 -13.66
CA GLY A 121 -1.17 0.81 -14.69
C GLY A 121 -2.12 -0.38 -14.84
N GLU A 122 -2.54 -0.99 -13.75
CA GLU A 122 -3.49 -2.11 -13.76
C GLU A 122 -4.86 -1.67 -14.31
N MET A 123 -5.34 -0.47 -13.93
CA MET A 123 -6.56 0.11 -14.52
C MET A 123 -6.42 0.44 -16.01
N LEU A 124 -5.22 0.81 -16.45
CA LEU A 124 -4.93 1.08 -17.86
C LEU A 124 -4.91 -0.20 -18.69
N GLU A 125 -4.29 -1.25 -18.15
CA GLU A 125 -4.23 -2.57 -18.77
C GLU A 125 -5.63 -3.17 -18.94
N HIS A 126 -6.48 -3.00 -17.91
CA HIS A 126 -7.85 -3.50 -17.89
C HIS A 126 -8.90 -2.45 -18.27
N PHE A 127 -8.51 -1.41 -19.00
CA PHE A 127 -9.39 -0.27 -19.27
C PHE A 127 -10.68 -0.68 -20.00
N ASP A 128 -10.58 -1.59 -20.97
CA ASP A 128 -11.74 -2.02 -21.73
C ASP A 128 -12.68 -2.92 -20.92
N GLU A 129 -12.14 -3.80 -20.07
CA GLU A 129 -12.94 -4.66 -19.19
C GLU A 129 -13.56 -3.90 -18.01
N LEU A 130 -12.95 -2.80 -17.57
CA LEU A 130 -13.47 -1.94 -16.51
C LEU A 130 -14.60 -1.02 -16.97
N LYS A 131 -14.93 -0.98 -18.27
CA LYS A 131 -16.08 -0.22 -18.78
C LYS A 131 -17.38 -0.97 -18.57
N ARG A 132 -18.46 -0.22 -18.32
CA ARG A 132 -19.80 -0.80 -18.29
C ARG A 132 -20.24 -1.21 -19.69
N ASN A 133 -19.86 -0.41 -20.69
CA ASN A 133 -20.16 -0.65 -22.09
C ASN A 133 -18.89 -0.45 -22.94
N PRO A 134 -18.55 -1.39 -23.84
CA PRO A 134 -17.38 -1.27 -24.71
C PRO A 134 -17.26 0.05 -25.50
N TRP A 135 -18.39 0.70 -25.80
CA TRP A 135 -18.41 1.97 -26.53
C TRP A 135 -18.16 3.21 -25.68
N GLU A 136 -18.12 3.08 -24.35
CA GLU A 136 -17.72 4.17 -23.46
C GLU A 136 -16.25 4.54 -23.72
N ARG A 137 -15.94 5.84 -23.64
CA ARG A 137 -14.58 6.36 -23.84
C ARG A 137 -13.78 6.48 -22.54
N GLU A 138 -14.47 6.37 -21.41
CA GLU A 138 -13.96 6.69 -20.07
C GLU A 138 -14.54 5.67 -19.08
N LEU A 139 -13.81 5.39 -18.01
CA LEU A 139 -14.34 4.65 -16.87
C LEU A 139 -15.24 5.56 -16.04
N SER A 140 -16.22 4.98 -15.36
CA SER A 140 -17.10 5.72 -14.46
C SER A 140 -16.91 5.29 -13.02
N PHE A 141 -16.80 6.25 -12.10
CA PHE A 141 -16.80 5.98 -10.67
C PHE A 141 -18.02 5.17 -10.22
N ASN A 142 -19.19 5.42 -10.82
CA ASN A 142 -20.41 4.68 -10.47
C ASN A 142 -20.31 3.21 -10.86
N HIS A 143 -19.66 2.89 -11.98
CA HIS A 143 -19.47 1.51 -12.38
C HIS A 143 -18.38 0.82 -11.54
N LEU A 144 -17.27 1.51 -11.22
CA LEU A 144 -16.26 0.98 -10.29
C LEU A 144 -16.87 0.68 -8.91
N ARG A 145 -17.76 1.55 -8.40
CA ARG A 145 -18.54 1.27 -7.17
C ARG A 145 -19.42 0.04 -7.31
N SER A 146 -20.05 -0.13 -8.47
CA SER A 146 -20.87 -1.31 -8.75
C SER A 146 -20.06 -2.60 -8.87
N LEU A 147 -18.82 -2.55 -9.38
CA LEU A 147 -17.91 -3.71 -9.40
C LEU A 147 -17.43 -4.02 -7.98
N ALA A 148 -16.99 -3.01 -7.24
CA ALA A 148 -16.45 -3.20 -5.90
C ALA A 148 -17.45 -3.74 -4.88
N ALA A 149 -18.75 -3.49 -5.10
CA ALA A 149 -19.84 -3.98 -4.27
C ALA A 149 -20.19 -5.46 -4.52
N GLN A 150 -19.62 -6.10 -5.55
CA GLN A 150 -19.85 -7.50 -5.83
C GLN A 150 -19.01 -8.39 -4.90
N GLU A 151 -19.57 -9.55 -4.57
CA GLU A 151 -18.81 -10.63 -3.95
C GLU A 151 -17.89 -11.29 -4.99
N GLN A 152 -16.84 -11.95 -4.52
CA GLN A 152 -16.00 -12.74 -5.41
C GLN A 152 -16.82 -13.86 -6.03
N THR A 153 -16.76 -13.97 -7.35
CA THR A 153 -17.57 -14.89 -8.15
C THR A 153 -16.86 -16.22 -8.37
N GLY A 154 -15.56 -16.31 -8.05
CA GLY A 154 -14.70 -17.46 -8.34
C GLY A 154 -14.21 -17.48 -9.80
N ASP A 155 -14.57 -16.47 -10.59
CA ASP A 155 -14.07 -16.24 -11.95
C ASP A 155 -12.86 -15.31 -11.84
N SER A 156 -11.66 -15.82 -12.14
CA SER A 156 -10.40 -15.09 -11.90
C SER A 156 -10.35 -13.72 -12.61
N PRO A 157 -10.72 -13.60 -13.91
CA PRO A 157 -10.86 -12.29 -14.55
C PRO A 157 -11.83 -11.33 -13.83
N MET A 158 -13.02 -11.78 -13.47
CA MET A 158 -14.00 -10.92 -12.80
C MET A 158 -13.55 -10.52 -11.38
N ASP A 159 -13.02 -11.48 -10.62
CA ASP A 159 -12.50 -11.26 -9.27
C ASP A 159 -11.33 -10.27 -9.26
N HIS A 160 -10.51 -10.27 -10.32
CA HIS A 160 -9.47 -9.28 -10.52
C HIS A 160 -10.07 -7.87 -10.64
N LEU A 161 -11.07 -7.66 -11.50
CA LEU A 161 -11.71 -6.34 -11.70
C LEU A 161 -12.45 -5.86 -10.44
N ILE A 162 -13.09 -6.78 -9.72
CA ILE A 162 -13.74 -6.50 -8.43
C ILE A 162 -12.69 -6.03 -7.41
N GLN A 163 -11.61 -6.78 -7.23
CA GLN A 163 -10.57 -6.44 -6.26
C GLN A 163 -9.84 -5.14 -6.65
N LEU A 164 -9.60 -4.90 -7.93
CA LEU A 164 -9.00 -3.66 -8.44
C LEU A 164 -9.90 -2.46 -8.10
N SER A 165 -11.20 -2.59 -8.36
CA SER A 165 -12.19 -1.56 -8.04
C SER A 165 -12.31 -1.31 -6.53
N GLN A 166 -12.32 -2.37 -5.72
CA GLN A 166 -12.36 -2.26 -4.25
C GLN A 166 -11.17 -1.49 -3.70
N GLU A 167 -9.96 -1.81 -4.17
CA GLU A 167 -8.76 -1.15 -3.69
C GLU A 167 -8.69 0.30 -4.17
N MET A 168 -9.08 0.59 -5.41
CA MET A 168 -9.14 1.96 -5.93
C MET A 168 -10.11 2.86 -5.16
N LEU A 169 -11.26 2.34 -4.72
CA LEU A 169 -12.22 3.13 -3.95
C LEU A 169 -11.73 3.49 -2.54
N LYS A 170 -10.78 2.74 -1.98
CA LYS A 170 -10.08 3.13 -0.74
C LYS A 170 -9.09 4.27 -0.98
N ARG A 171 -8.73 4.53 -2.24
CA ARG A 171 -7.74 5.51 -2.71
C ARG A 171 -8.43 6.70 -3.35
N SER A 172 -9.35 7.31 -2.60
CA SER A 172 -10.20 8.40 -3.08
C SER A 172 -9.40 9.60 -3.59
N ASP A 173 -8.23 9.89 -3.01
CA ASP A 173 -7.35 10.96 -3.46
C ASP A 173 -6.73 10.66 -4.83
N VAL A 174 -6.39 9.39 -5.10
CA VAL A 174 -5.90 8.92 -6.40
C VAL A 174 -7.01 8.95 -7.44
N LEU A 175 -8.21 8.47 -7.09
CA LEU A 175 -9.37 8.56 -7.99
C LEU A 175 -9.65 9.99 -8.42
N ARG A 176 -9.63 10.95 -7.49
CA ARG A 176 -9.80 12.37 -7.81
C ARG A 176 -8.67 12.90 -8.71
N LYS A 177 -7.42 12.47 -8.50
CA LYS A 177 -6.32 12.81 -9.42
C LYS A 177 -6.58 12.27 -10.82
N MET A 178 -7.07 11.03 -10.94
CA MET A 178 -7.40 10.40 -12.22
C MET A 178 -8.53 11.10 -12.97
N ASP A 179 -9.55 11.57 -12.24
CA ASP A 179 -10.69 12.35 -12.76
C ASP A 179 -10.21 13.68 -13.38
N ASN A 180 -9.37 14.41 -12.65
CA ASN A 180 -9.02 15.79 -12.97
C ASN A 180 -7.77 15.95 -13.85
N LEU A 181 -7.02 14.86 -14.13
CA LEU A 181 -5.74 14.98 -14.83
C LEU A 181 -5.87 15.18 -16.34
N ALA A 182 -6.85 14.52 -16.98
CA ALA A 182 -7.02 14.55 -18.43
C ALA A 182 -8.50 14.34 -18.81
N GLY A 183 -9.38 15.09 -18.14
CA GLY A 183 -10.84 15.03 -18.27
C GLY A 183 -11.48 16.36 -17.90
N ARG A 184 -12.79 16.35 -17.63
CA ARG A 184 -13.45 17.49 -16.99
C ARG A 184 -13.34 17.31 -15.48
N ASP A 185 -12.95 18.37 -14.79
CA ASP A 185 -12.79 18.32 -13.34
C ASP A 185 -14.08 17.87 -12.65
N ASP A 186 -13.93 16.92 -11.73
CA ASP A 186 -14.94 16.39 -10.83
C ASP A 186 -16.21 15.84 -11.51
N ASP A 187 -16.09 15.31 -12.74
CA ASP A 187 -17.21 14.69 -13.46
C ASP A 187 -17.36 13.18 -13.18
N GLY A 188 -16.44 12.61 -12.39
CA GLY A 188 -16.46 11.23 -11.95
C GLY A 188 -16.09 10.24 -13.07
N ARG A 189 -15.31 10.69 -14.05
CA ARG A 189 -14.88 9.91 -15.21
C ARG A 189 -13.37 9.87 -15.33
N ILE A 190 -12.85 8.68 -15.59
CA ILE A 190 -11.42 8.47 -15.75
C ILE A 190 -11.13 8.22 -17.22
N SER A 191 -10.38 9.13 -17.84
CA SER A 191 -9.92 8.93 -19.22
C SER A 191 -8.72 7.98 -19.27
N TRP A 192 -8.61 7.26 -20.38
CA TRP A 192 -7.43 6.44 -20.67
C TRP A 192 -6.13 7.25 -20.56
N GLN A 193 -6.17 8.51 -21.02
CA GLN A 193 -5.03 9.41 -21.01
C GLN A 193 -4.56 9.77 -19.59
N ALA A 194 -5.48 9.90 -18.63
CA ALA A 194 -5.15 10.14 -17.23
C ALA A 194 -4.42 8.94 -16.61
N LEU A 195 -4.93 7.73 -16.82
CA LEU A 195 -4.30 6.48 -16.36
C LEU A 195 -2.93 6.27 -16.99
N TYR A 196 -2.80 6.57 -18.28
CA TYR A 196 -1.51 6.54 -18.97
C TYR A 196 -0.50 7.49 -18.36
N GLN A 197 -0.88 8.72 -17.99
CA GLN A 197 0.06 9.66 -17.38
C GLN A 197 0.46 9.25 -15.95
N LEU A 198 -0.49 8.74 -15.16
CA LEU A 198 -0.23 8.33 -13.77
C LEU A 198 0.52 7.01 -13.65
N SER A 199 0.50 6.17 -14.68
CA SER A 199 1.23 4.89 -14.71
C SER A 199 2.69 5.02 -15.16
N ARG A 200 3.14 6.23 -15.53
CA ARG A 200 4.48 6.48 -16.11
C ARG A 200 5.58 6.71 -15.08
#